data_AF-A0A5C9E354-F1
#
_entry.id   AF-A0A5C9E354-F1
#
_cell.length_a   1.000
_cell.length_b   1.000
_cell.length_c   1.000
_cell.angle_alpha   90.00
_cell.angle_beta   90.00
_cell.angle_gamma   90.00
#
_symmetry.space_group_name_H-M   'P 1'
#
loop_
_entity.id
_entity.type
_entity.pdbx_description
1 polymer ?
#
loop_
_entity_poly.entity_id
_entity_poly.type
_entity_poly.pdbx_seq_one_letter_code
_entity_poly.pdbx_strand_id
1 'polypeptide(L)'
;MQRREYLCKHHIAYGNPVESDVFLPMKIRLRIDTKWLRLEQKSMDRIRKTYESWESETLRKAQDAKDLSTLREVFYQLGDRWEWDQATGAWLSGGEPLDAVGLILSMPGLEEGKERYVIYTVMAYSKGLTQKFDHLGDKERIIVEIDKNSGEMYCWSTTGHGAMDLFPTSLNAFDDFQDVLESCDLVAQPGDHALRIDIPKGKRNFPYIIEILWEIAVGKRDFVQKEIDLLTNSDIEDYLGFRFHRYAKAVIRLEQTWRELNLDIVDSARESIIDDIPSEVEKQNKLSLRIVEGLLHILWFKPPTSQIKSVRKVYETLASVDKPTNVEQSLIQCLGELSVALTDVLERAQYLKWKSVIDKKAYSESDVFQDLSVSELGKQALAVALDDILREHTLSYIGYPERARIKDKLMRISFGVLVLPIRLLSSFWERIKTRFLSDEQKDAHETKPDFPKEPHSTRDSAS
;
A
#
# COMPACT_ATOMS: atom_id res chain seq x y z
N MET A 1 37.16 -21.71 -5.74
CA MET A 1 35.93 -22.19 -6.41
C MET A 1 35.26 -23.36 -5.67
N GLN A 2 35.33 -23.39 -4.32
CA GLN A 2 34.73 -24.43 -3.45
C GLN A 2 34.13 -23.81 -2.17
N ARG A 3 33.56 -22.59 -2.28
CA ARG A 3 32.92 -21.88 -1.16
C ARG A 3 31.47 -21.44 -1.46
N ARG A 4 30.91 -21.90 -2.59
CA ARG A 4 29.54 -21.58 -3.06
C ARG A 4 28.52 -22.70 -2.87
N GLU A 5 28.93 -23.90 -2.43
CA GLU A 5 28.01 -25.04 -2.25
C GLU A 5 27.56 -25.28 -0.80
N TYR A 6 28.04 -24.50 0.17
CA TYR A 6 27.73 -24.73 1.59
C TYR A 6 26.47 -24.02 2.09
N LEU A 7 25.88 -23.11 1.31
CA LEU A 7 24.68 -22.35 1.70
C LEU A 7 23.36 -22.96 1.20
N CYS A 8 23.39 -24.07 0.45
CA CYS A 8 22.18 -24.72 -0.09
C CYS A 8 21.77 -26.02 0.62
N LYS A 9 22.41 -26.43 1.74
CA LYS A 9 22.14 -27.74 2.36
C LYS A 9 21.61 -27.73 3.80
N HIS A 10 21.36 -26.59 4.43
CA HIS A 10 20.87 -26.53 5.83
C HIS A 10 19.59 -25.73 6.01
N HIS A 11 18.60 -26.00 5.16
CA HIS A 11 17.19 -25.78 5.50
C HIS A 11 16.47 -27.10 5.29
N ILE A 12 16.12 -27.76 6.39
CA ILE A 12 14.95 -28.63 6.62
C ILE A 12 15.16 -29.26 8.00
N ALA A 13 14.24 -28.95 8.92
CA ALA A 13 13.57 -29.90 9.82
C ALA A 13 13.10 -29.22 11.11
N TYR A 14 12.01 -28.45 11.04
CA TYR A 14 11.03 -28.34 12.12
C TYR A 14 9.68 -27.93 11.52
N GLY A 15 8.67 -28.80 11.64
CA GLY A 15 7.28 -28.53 11.26
C GLY A 15 6.64 -29.74 10.58
N ASN A 16 5.69 -30.37 11.28
CA ASN A 16 4.85 -31.46 10.77
C ASN A 16 4.15 -31.09 9.45
N PRO A 17 3.81 -32.05 8.58
CA PRO A 17 2.97 -31.79 7.42
C PRO A 17 1.59 -31.39 7.93
N VAL A 18 1.27 -30.09 7.84
CA VAL A 18 -0.11 -29.63 7.86
C VAL A 18 -0.74 -30.18 6.58
N GLU A 19 -1.87 -30.85 6.72
CA GLU A 19 -2.69 -31.30 5.59
C GLU A 19 -2.83 -30.14 4.60
N SER A 20 -2.39 -30.38 3.36
CA SER A 20 -2.45 -29.40 2.30
C SER A 20 -3.90 -29.16 1.94
N ASP A 21 -4.52 -28.18 2.60
CA ASP A 21 -5.71 -27.51 2.09
C ASP A 21 -5.39 -27.08 0.66
N VAL A 22 -6.23 -27.53 -0.26
CA VAL A 22 -6.14 -27.18 -1.68
C VAL A 22 -6.35 -25.67 -1.76
N PHE A 23 -5.25 -24.93 -1.90
CA PHE A 23 -5.21 -23.48 -2.02
C PHE A 23 -5.98 -23.07 -3.28
N LEU A 24 -7.16 -22.49 -3.09
CA LEU A 24 -7.81 -21.73 -4.16
C LEU A 24 -7.19 -20.33 -4.15
N PRO A 25 -6.75 -19.82 -5.32
CA PRO A 25 -6.25 -18.45 -5.42
C PRO A 25 -7.30 -17.48 -4.92
N MET A 26 -6.89 -16.60 -4.00
CA MET A 26 -7.81 -15.63 -3.41
C MET A 26 -8.03 -14.48 -4.39
N LYS A 27 -9.29 -14.22 -4.71
CA LYS A 27 -9.70 -13.08 -5.53
C LYS A 27 -10.51 -12.12 -4.70
N ILE A 28 -10.36 -10.83 -4.97
CA ILE A 28 -11.20 -9.80 -4.38
C ILE A 28 -11.82 -8.95 -5.48
N ARG A 29 -13.07 -8.52 -5.26
CA ARG A 29 -13.80 -7.68 -6.20
C ARG A 29 -13.34 -6.23 -6.05
N LEU A 30 -12.85 -5.66 -7.14
CA LEU A 30 -12.53 -4.24 -7.28
C LEU A 30 -13.63 -3.54 -8.08
N ARG A 31 -14.34 -2.61 -7.44
CA ARG A 31 -15.32 -1.73 -8.03
C ARG A 31 -14.70 -0.39 -8.40
N ILE A 32 -14.90 -0.02 -9.66
CA ILE A 32 -14.33 1.17 -10.29
C ILE A 32 -15.48 1.99 -10.87
N ASP A 33 -15.51 3.30 -10.61
CA ASP A 33 -16.47 4.20 -11.25
C ASP A 33 -16.30 4.21 -12.79
N THR A 34 -17.38 3.99 -13.54
CA THR A 34 -17.35 3.86 -15.01
C THR A 34 -16.90 5.16 -15.71
N LYS A 35 -17.31 6.33 -15.19
CA LYS A 35 -16.88 7.61 -15.77
C LYS A 35 -15.38 7.79 -15.55
N TRP A 36 -14.90 7.44 -14.36
CA TRP A 36 -13.48 7.47 -14.02
C TRP A 36 -12.67 6.48 -14.86
N LEU A 37 -13.12 5.22 -15.00
CA LEU A 37 -12.50 4.23 -15.88
C LEU A 37 -12.34 4.74 -17.33
N ARG A 38 -13.37 5.42 -17.86
CA ARG A 38 -13.30 6.04 -19.20
C ARG A 38 -12.31 7.20 -19.28
N LEU A 39 -12.14 7.96 -18.20
CA LEU A 39 -11.11 9.01 -18.12
C LEU A 39 -9.71 8.40 -18.03
N GLU A 40 -9.53 7.37 -17.20
CA GLU A 40 -8.27 6.62 -17.09
C GLU A 40 -7.88 6.00 -18.44
N GLN A 41 -8.83 5.36 -19.15
CA GLN A 41 -8.62 4.85 -20.51
C GLN A 41 -8.07 5.91 -21.47
N LYS A 42 -8.69 7.09 -21.49
CA LYS A 42 -8.25 8.20 -22.37
C LYS A 42 -6.89 8.75 -21.99
N SER A 43 -6.57 8.78 -20.70
CA SER A 43 -5.31 9.32 -20.20
C SER A 43 -4.16 8.32 -20.33
N MET A 44 -4.45 7.03 -20.21
CA MET A 44 -3.50 5.93 -20.40
C MET A 44 -2.82 5.99 -21.77
N ASP A 45 -3.57 6.25 -22.84
CA ASP A 45 -3.00 6.39 -24.20
C ASP A 45 -2.01 7.55 -24.31
N ARG A 46 -2.26 8.66 -23.61
CA ARG A 46 -1.34 9.80 -23.58
C ARG A 46 -0.06 9.43 -22.83
N ILE A 47 -0.18 8.76 -21.69
CA ILE A 47 0.98 8.34 -20.88
C ILE A 47 1.79 7.28 -21.61
N ARG A 48 1.14 6.36 -22.33
CA ARG A 48 1.82 5.37 -23.16
C ARG A 48 2.74 6.04 -24.18
N LYS A 49 2.26 7.07 -24.87
CA LYS A 49 3.08 7.87 -25.80
C LYS A 49 4.23 8.59 -25.09
N THR A 50 4.00 9.12 -23.89
CA THR A 50 5.07 9.73 -23.09
C THR A 50 6.14 8.70 -22.71
N TYR A 51 5.73 7.51 -22.29
CA TYR A 51 6.63 6.40 -21.97
C TYR A 51 7.42 5.95 -23.21
N GLU A 52 6.76 5.68 -24.34
CA GLU A 52 7.42 5.28 -25.59
C GLU A 52 8.44 6.33 -26.06
N SER A 53 8.11 7.63 -25.92
CA SER A 53 9.03 8.73 -26.23
C SER A 53 10.23 8.75 -25.29
N TRP A 54 10.00 8.57 -23.98
CA TRP A 54 11.06 8.53 -22.98
C TRP A 54 11.97 7.31 -23.16
N GLU A 55 11.40 6.13 -23.44
CA GLU A 55 12.13 4.90 -23.71
C GLU A 55 12.99 5.06 -24.96
N SER A 56 12.41 5.59 -26.05
CA SER A 56 13.13 5.87 -27.29
C SER A 56 14.28 6.87 -27.10
N GLU A 57 14.04 7.96 -26.36
CA GLU A 57 15.08 8.95 -26.06
C GLU A 57 16.21 8.35 -25.21
N THR A 58 15.85 7.54 -24.22
CA THR A 58 16.83 6.89 -23.35
C THR A 58 17.67 5.88 -24.10
N LEU A 59 17.04 5.02 -24.92
CA LEU A 59 17.75 4.06 -25.77
C LEU A 59 18.67 4.77 -26.74
N ARG A 60 18.23 5.88 -27.35
CA ARG A 60 19.08 6.71 -28.22
C ARG A 60 20.29 7.26 -27.45
N LYS A 61 20.09 7.84 -26.27
CA LYS A 61 21.20 8.35 -25.43
C LYS A 61 22.19 7.23 -25.05
N ALA A 62 21.69 6.03 -24.76
CA ALA A 62 22.52 4.88 -24.46
C ALA A 62 23.29 4.35 -25.69
N GLN A 63 22.69 4.39 -26.88
CA GLN A 63 23.34 4.01 -28.14
C GLN A 63 24.38 5.05 -28.59
N ASP A 64 24.12 6.33 -28.36
CA ASP A 64 25.02 7.43 -28.68
C ASP A 64 26.17 7.57 -27.66
N ALA A 65 26.17 6.77 -26.60
CA ALA A 65 27.23 6.76 -25.59
C ALA A 65 28.55 6.24 -26.20
N LYS A 66 29.55 7.12 -26.25
CA LYS A 66 30.85 6.83 -26.89
C LYS A 66 31.74 5.92 -26.06
N ASP A 67 31.51 5.87 -24.74
CA ASP A 67 32.27 5.08 -23.79
C ASP A 67 31.45 4.73 -22.54
N LEU A 68 32.03 3.91 -21.66
CA LEU A 68 31.41 3.49 -20.40
C LEU A 68 31.14 4.66 -19.43
N SER A 69 31.88 5.77 -19.54
CA SER A 69 31.66 6.94 -18.69
C SER A 69 30.37 7.65 -19.08
N THR A 70 30.19 7.88 -20.38
CA THR A 70 29.01 8.49 -20.98
C THR A 70 27.77 7.61 -20.74
N LEU A 71 27.92 6.28 -20.87
CA LEU A 71 26.84 5.35 -20.58
C LEU A 71 26.46 5.37 -19.08
N ARG A 72 27.45 5.47 -18.19
CA ARG A 72 27.22 5.63 -16.74
C ARG A 72 26.52 6.94 -16.40
N GLU A 73 26.82 8.03 -17.10
CA GLU A 73 26.08 9.30 -16.96
C GLU A 73 24.61 9.16 -17.37
N VAL A 74 24.32 8.41 -18.44
CA VAL A 74 22.93 8.06 -18.81
C VAL A 74 22.27 7.30 -17.65
N PHE A 75 22.88 6.25 -17.12
CA PHE A 75 22.32 5.53 -15.97
C PHE A 75 22.13 6.40 -14.72
N TYR A 76 23.01 7.37 -14.47
CA TYR A 76 22.82 8.33 -13.37
C TYR A 76 21.66 9.29 -13.58
N GLN A 77 21.39 9.70 -14.82
CA GLN A 77 20.23 10.53 -15.14
C GLN A 77 18.92 9.76 -14.94
N LEU A 78 18.91 8.46 -15.18
CA LEU A 78 17.75 7.59 -14.98
C LEU A 78 17.47 7.35 -13.49
N GLY A 79 18.51 7.32 -12.66
CA GLY A 79 18.42 7.28 -11.20
C GLY A 79 17.85 5.96 -10.64
N ASP A 80 17.62 5.94 -9.32
CA ASP A 80 17.20 4.73 -8.58
C ASP A 80 15.77 4.27 -8.90
N ARG A 81 14.99 5.07 -9.64
CA ARG A 81 13.60 4.79 -10.02
C ARG A 81 13.43 4.25 -11.44
N TRP A 82 14.51 4.17 -12.21
CA TRP A 82 14.50 3.63 -13.57
C TRP A 82 13.77 2.29 -13.69
N GLU A 83 14.06 1.32 -12.81
CA GLU A 83 13.46 0.00 -12.94
C GLU A 83 11.96 0.00 -12.64
N TRP A 84 11.51 0.89 -11.75
CA TRP A 84 10.10 1.08 -11.48
C TRP A 84 9.40 1.74 -12.67
N ASP A 85 9.96 2.82 -13.22
CA ASP A 85 9.40 3.52 -14.37
C ASP A 85 9.36 2.61 -15.62
N GLN A 86 10.38 1.78 -15.81
CA GLN A 86 10.43 0.80 -16.89
C GLN A 86 9.42 -0.34 -16.69
N ALA A 87 9.34 -0.93 -15.49
CA ALA A 87 8.43 -2.05 -15.23
C ALA A 87 6.96 -1.61 -15.29
N THR A 88 6.64 -0.46 -14.70
CA THR A 88 5.28 0.10 -14.68
C THR A 88 4.89 0.71 -16.02
N GLY A 89 5.82 1.33 -16.75
CA GLY A 89 5.61 1.80 -18.12
C GLY A 89 5.40 0.66 -19.12
N ALA A 90 6.14 -0.44 -18.98
CA ALA A 90 5.90 -1.66 -19.74
C ALA A 90 4.53 -2.28 -19.39
N TRP A 91 4.17 -2.31 -18.11
CA TRP A 91 2.85 -2.79 -17.65
C TRP A 91 1.71 -1.93 -18.21
N LEU A 92 1.84 -0.60 -18.24
CA LEU A 92 0.90 0.30 -18.90
C LEU A 92 0.82 0.07 -20.42
N SER A 93 1.92 -0.31 -21.06
CA SER A 93 1.95 -0.56 -22.50
C SER A 93 1.27 -1.86 -22.90
N GLY A 94 1.36 -2.90 -22.06
CA GLY A 94 0.79 -4.23 -22.33
C GLY A 94 -0.49 -4.59 -21.55
N GLY A 95 -0.85 -3.84 -20.51
CA GLY A 95 -1.96 -4.13 -19.61
C GLY A 95 -3.26 -3.41 -19.95
N GLU A 96 -4.33 -3.82 -19.27
CA GLU A 96 -5.60 -3.09 -19.29
C GLU A 96 -5.58 -1.87 -18.34
N PRO A 97 -6.42 -0.84 -18.58
CA PRO A 97 -6.66 0.20 -17.59
C PRO A 97 -7.10 -0.41 -16.26
N LEU A 98 -6.43 0.04 -15.18
CA LEU A 98 -6.62 -0.45 -13.81
C LEU A 98 -6.39 -1.97 -13.66
N ASP A 99 -5.53 -2.56 -14.49
CA ASP A 99 -4.93 -3.86 -14.18
C ASP A 99 -4.23 -3.76 -12.82
N ALA A 100 -4.54 -4.70 -11.92
CA ALA A 100 -4.21 -4.56 -10.52
C ALA A 100 -3.94 -5.91 -9.87
N VAL A 101 -2.99 -5.90 -8.92
CA VAL A 101 -2.64 -7.03 -8.08
C VAL A 101 -2.76 -6.59 -6.64
N GLY A 102 -3.47 -7.40 -5.85
CA GLY A 102 -3.52 -7.26 -4.41
C GLY A 102 -2.41 -8.04 -3.72
N LEU A 103 -1.93 -7.54 -2.58
CA LEU A 103 -1.12 -8.32 -1.64
C LEU A 103 -1.51 -8.02 -0.20
N ILE A 104 -1.41 -9.00 0.69
CA ILE A 104 -1.69 -8.85 2.12
C ILE A 104 -0.38 -8.93 2.90
N LEU A 105 -0.02 -7.86 3.62
CA LEU A 105 1.05 -7.90 4.60
C LEU A 105 0.47 -8.21 5.98
N SER A 106 0.95 -9.29 6.61
CA SER A 106 0.67 -9.55 8.04
C SER A 106 1.61 -8.74 8.92
N MET A 107 1.07 -8.20 10.01
CA MET A 107 1.80 -7.40 10.99
C MET A 107 1.19 -7.64 12.38
N PRO A 108 1.98 -7.51 13.47
CA PRO A 108 1.40 -7.53 14.81
C PRO A 108 0.61 -6.25 15.08
N GLY A 109 -0.40 -6.34 15.96
CA GLY A 109 -1.04 -5.15 16.54
C GLY A 109 -0.11 -4.43 17.52
N LEU A 110 -0.49 -3.21 17.92
CA LEU A 110 0.25 -2.46 18.95
C LEU A 110 0.03 -3.03 20.37
N GLU A 111 -1.08 -3.73 20.57
CA GLU A 111 -1.47 -4.38 21.81
C GLU A 111 -1.35 -5.89 21.67
N GLU A 112 -1.09 -6.57 22.80
CA GLU A 112 -1.00 -8.02 22.83
C GLU A 112 -2.34 -8.67 22.44
N GLY A 113 -2.29 -9.77 21.68
CA GLY A 113 -3.48 -10.44 21.17
C GLY A 113 -4.10 -9.81 19.93
N LYS A 114 -3.59 -8.69 19.42
CA LYS A 114 -4.06 -8.08 18.17
C LYS A 114 -3.15 -8.38 16.99
N GLU A 115 -3.75 -8.57 15.82
CA GLU A 115 -3.06 -8.70 14.53
C GLU A 115 -3.58 -7.71 13.51
N ARG A 116 -2.72 -7.33 12.57
CA ARG A 116 -3.04 -6.43 11.48
C ARG A 116 -2.76 -7.08 10.13
N TYR A 117 -3.70 -6.92 9.22
CA TYR A 117 -3.60 -7.33 7.83
C TYR A 117 -3.72 -6.09 6.97
N VAL A 118 -2.67 -5.76 6.23
CA VAL A 118 -2.63 -4.61 5.34
C VAL A 118 -2.82 -5.09 3.91
N ILE A 119 -4.00 -4.83 3.36
CA ILE A 119 -4.31 -5.11 1.95
C ILE A 119 -3.72 -3.95 1.15
N TYR A 120 -2.68 -4.23 0.36
CA TYR A 120 -2.16 -3.31 -0.65
C TYR A 120 -2.73 -3.67 -2.01
N THR A 121 -3.10 -2.67 -2.79
CA THR A 121 -3.45 -2.84 -4.20
C THR A 121 -2.48 -2.04 -5.05
N VAL A 122 -1.74 -2.74 -5.90
CA VAL A 122 -0.81 -2.15 -6.87
C VAL A 122 -1.52 -2.09 -8.21
N MET A 123 -1.70 -0.88 -8.75
CA MET A 123 -2.46 -0.65 -9.98
C MET A 123 -1.56 -0.11 -11.08
N ALA A 124 -1.68 -0.64 -12.31
CA ALA A 124 -0.90 -0.20 -13.46
C ALA A 124 -1.05 1.32 -13.72
N TYR A 125 -2.21 1.92 -13.42
CA TYR A 125 -2.47 3.36 -13.59
C TYR A 125 -3.69 3.84 -12.79
N SER A 126 -3.60 4.96 -12.06
CA SER A 126 -4.70 5.49 -11.22
C SER A 126 -4.74 7.03 -11.12
N LYS A 127 -4.45 7.77 -12.21
CA LYS A 127 -4.42 9.24 -12.19
C LYS A 127 -4.82 9.89 -13.51
N GLY A 128 -6.11 9.97 -13.78
CA GLY A 128 -6.69 10.50 -15.03
C GLY A 128 -6.36 11.96 -15.37
N LEU A 129 -5.53 12.65 -14.57
CA LEU A 129 -5.09 14.05 -14.79
C LEU A 129 -3.58 14.29 -14.60
N THR A 130 -2.77 13.28 -14.26
CA THR A 130 -1.31 13.48 -14.15
C THR A 130 -0.63 13.48 -15.51
N GLN A 131 0.43 14.28 -15.65
CA GLN A 131 1.31 14.27 -16.83
C GLN A 131 2.61 13.50 -16.58
N LYS A 132 2.83 13.02 -15.36
CA LYS A 132 4.06 12.33 -14.97
C LYS A 132 3.84 10.82 -14.84
N PHE A 133 4.80 10.06 -15.34
CA PHE A 133 4.86 8.59 -15.26
C PHE A 133 5.39 8.08 -13.90
N ASP A 134 5.92 8.96 -13.05
CA ASP A 134 6.41 8.69 -11.68
C ASP A 134 5.32 8.28 -10.66
N HIS A 135 4.13 7.99 -11.18
CA HIS A 135 2.88 7.73 -10.48
C HIS A 135 2.13 6.51 -11.06
N LEU A 136 2.80 5.72 -11.89
CA LEU A 136 2.34 4.39 -12.27
C LEU A 136 2.62 3.45 -11.09
N GLY A 137 1.67 2.58 -10.73
CA GLY A 137 1.82 1.70 -9.56
C GLY A 137 1.47 2.36 -8.22
N ASP A 138 0.44 3.21 -8.16
CA ASP A 138 -0.06 3.71 -6.87
C ASP A 138 -0.40 2.53 -5.94
N LYS A 139 0.07 2.64 -4.69
CA LYS A 139 0.07 1.60 -3.66
C LYS A 139 -0.93 1.98 -2.57
N GLU A 140 -2.22 1.84 -2.88
CA GLU A 140 -3.26 2.11 -1.91
C GLU A 140 -3.43 0.97 -0.93
N ARG A 141 -3.86 1.28 0.29
CA ARG A 141 -3.98 0.26 1.33
C ARG A 141 -5.23 0.37 2.20
N ILE A 142 -5.65 -0.78 2.71
CA ILE A 142 -6.63 -0.90 3.77
C ILE A 142 -5.97 -1.66 4.91
N ILE A 143 -6.11 -1.16 6.13
CA ILE A 143 -5.57 -1.79 7.32
C ILE A 143 -6.75 -2.44 8.04
N VAL A 144 -6.69 -3.76 8.25
CA VAL A 144 -7.65 -4.49 9.08
C VAL A 144 -6.95 -4.92 10.35
N GLU A 145 -7.48 -4.57 11.51
CA GLU A 145 -7.05 -5.09 12.81
C GLU A 145 -8.06 -6.08 13.34
N ILE A 146 -7.56 -7.20 13.86
CA ILE A 146 -8.32 -8.29 14.44
C ILE A 146 -7.83 -8.49 15.88
N ASP A 147 -8.74 -8.43 16.83
CA ASP A 147 -8.48 -8.85 18.20
C ASP A 147 -8.74 -10.36 18.32
N LYS A 148 -7.69 -11.14 18.60
CA LYS A 148 -7.80 -12.61 18.69
C LYS A 148 -8.57 -13.10 19.90
N ASN A 149 -8.70 -12.27 20.93
CA ASN A 149 -9.38 -12.65 22.17
C ASN A 149 -10.88 -12.40 22.06
N SER A 150 -11.28 -11.25 21.51
CA SER A 150 -12.69 -10.88 21.38
C SER A 150 -13.30 -11.27 20.03
N GLY A 151 -12.47 -11.51 19.00
CA GLY A 151 -12.92 -11.69 17.61
C GLY A 151 -13.34 -10.38 16.94
N GLU A 152 -13.17 -9.23 17.59
CA GLU A 152 -13.55 -7.95 17.01
C GLU A 152 -12.62 -7.56 15.84
N MET A 153 -13.22 -7.08 14.76
CA MET A 153 -12.54 -6.69 13.53
C MET A 153 -12.87 -5.24 13.16
N TYR A 154 -11.83 -4.47 12.88
CA TYR A 154 -11.92 -3.07 12.51
C TYR A 154 -11.06 -2.76 11.31
N CYS A 155 -11.52 -1.91 10.40
CA CYS A 155 -10.75 -1.51 9.24
C CYS A 155 -10.61 0.01 9.06
N TRP A 156 -9.43 0.44 8.64
CA TRP A 156 -9.14 1.79 8.17
C TRP A 156 -8.91 1.77 6.67
N SER A 157 -9.76 2.49 5.94
CA SER A 157 -9.59 2.67 4.49
C SER A 157 -8.75 3.92 4.18
N THR A 158 -8.20 4.01 2.98
CA THR A 158 -7.52 5.22 2.53
C THR A 158 -8.53 6.24 2.01
N THR A 159 -8.51 7.47 2.53
CA THR A 159 -9.43 8.56 2.14
C THR A 159 -8.92 9.45 1.03
N GLY A 160 -7.59 9.55 0.92
CA GLY A 160 -6.91 10.31 -0.12
C GLY A 160 -5.49 10.72 0.27
N HIS A 161 -4.63 10.90 -0.73
CA HIS A 161 -3.18 11.12 -0.59
C HIS A 161 -2.49 10.20 0.44
N GLY A 162 -2.93 8.94 0.56
CA GLY A 162 -2.39 7.96 1.51
C GLY A 162 -2.79 8.15 2.98
N ALA A 163 -3.70 9.10 3.28
CA ALA A 163 -4.26 9.31 4.61
C ALA A 163 -5.37 8.28 4.93
N MET A 164 -5.38 7.75 6.15
CA MET A 164 -6.38 6.77 6.61
C MET A 164 -7.66 7.45 7.12
N ASP A 165 -8.80 6.77 7.04
CA ASP A 165 -10.06 7.21 7.67
C ASP A 165 -9.84 7.55 9.15
N LEU A 166 -10.44 8.64 9.66
CA LEU A 166 -10.29 9.04 11.06
C LEU A 166 -10.85 7.98 12.02
N PHE A 167 -11.99 7.39 11.67
CA PHE A 167 -12.68 6.38 12.47
C PHE A 167 -12.64 5.03 11.74
N PRO A 168 -12.20 3.94 12.42
CA PRO A 168 -12.30 2.63 11.82
C PRO A 168 -13.76 2.27 11.55
N THR A 169 -13.98 1.53 10.48
CA THR A 169 -15.25 0.86 10.21
C THR A 169 -15.24 -0.51 10.89
N SER A 170 -16.31 -0.85 11.60
CA SER A 170 -16.47 -2.19 12.20
C SER A 170 -16.79 -3.23 11.13
N LEU A 171 -16.10 -4.36 11.21
CA LEU A 171 -16.30 -5.57 10.41
C LEU A 171 -16.84 -6.73 11.25
N ASN A 172 -17.34 -6.46 12.46
CA ASN A 172 -17.84 -7.50 13.39
C ASN A 172 -19.08 -8.26 12.89
N ALA A 173 -19.63 -7.89 11.73
CA ALA A 173 -20.73 -8.61 11.09
C ALA A 173 -20.25 -9.84 10.28
N PHE A 174 -18.94 -9.99 10.09
CA PHE A 174 -18.29 -11.10 9.41
C PHE A 174 -17.66 -12.05 10.44
N ASP A 175 -17.57 -13.33 10.09
CA ASP A 175 -17.07 -14.36 11.00
C ASP A 175 -15.55 -14.34 11.10
N ASP A 176 -14.86 -14.13 9.97
CA ASP A 176 -13.41 -14.02 9.89
C ASP A 176 -12.96 -13.08 8.75
N PHE A 177 -11.64 -12.93 8.59
CA PHE A 177 -11.07 -12.05 7.57
C PHE A 177 -11.26 -12.59 6.15
N GLN A 178 -11.38 -13.91 5.96
CA GLN A 178 -11.64 -14.48 4.65
C GLN A 178 -13.06 -14.16 4.19
N ASP A 179 -14.06 -14.27 5.07
CA ASP A 179 -15.44 -13.83 4.81
C ASP A 179 -15.48 -12.34 4.43
N VAL A 180 -14.67 -11.49 5.08
CA VAL A 180 -14.54 -10.08 4.67
C VAL A 180 -14.08 -9.95 3.22
N LEU A 181 -13.03 -10.66 2.81
CA LEU A 181 -12.46 -10.58 1.46
C LEU A 181 -13.42 -11.16 0.40
N GLU A 182 -14.15 -12.22 0.75
CA GLU A 182 -15.12 -12.89 -0.13
C GLU A 182 -16.44 -12.12 -0.24
N SER A 183 -16.83 -11.35 0.77
CA SER A 183 -18.14 -10.69 0.84
C SER A 183 -18.09 -9.18 0.56
N CYS A 184 -16.94 -8.51 0.73
CA CYS A 184 -16.82 -7.07 0.48
C CYS A 184 -16.29 -6.75 -0.92
N ASP A 185 -16.43 -5.49 -1.33
CA ASP A 185 -15.79 -4.96 -2.53
C ASP A 185 -14.73 -3.93 -2.14
N LEU A 186 -13.58 -3.95 -2.80
CA LEU A 186 -12.66 -2.82 -2.81
C LEU A 186 -13.20 -1.76 -3.76
N VAL A 187 -13.29 -0.51 -3.33
CA VAL A 187 -13.77 0.61 -4.13
C VAL A 187 -12.63 1.60 -4.30
N ALA A 188 -12.12 1.69 -5.53
CA ALA A 188 -11.19 2.73 -5.92
C ALA A 188 -11.97 4.03 -6.20
N GLN A 189 -11.65 5.09 -5.46
CA GLN A 189 -12.37 6.36 -5.55
C GLN A 189 -11.71 7.32 -6.56
N PRO A 190 -12.49 8.07 -7.35
CA PRO A 190 -11.94 8.96 -8.37
C PRO A 190 -11.04 10.05 -7.79
N GLY A 191 -9.87 10.25 -8.43
CA GLY A 191 -9.10 11.48 -8.38
C GLY A 191 -8.21 11.71 -7.16
N ASP A 192 -8.19 10.81 -6.18
CA ASP A 192 -7.43 11.04 -4.95
C ASP A 192 -7.04 9.76 -4.21
N HIS A 193 -6.25 8.85 -4.81
CA HIS A 193 -5.45 7.86 -4.03
C HIS A 193 -6.21 7.23 -2.85
N ALA A 194 -7.39 6.70 -3.12
CA ALA A 194 -8.33 6.32 -2.07
C ALA A 194 -8.93 4.97 -2.42
N LEU A 195 -8.59 3.99 -1.59
CA LEU A 195 -9.10 2.63 -1.63
C LEU A 195 -9.89 2.38 -0.37
N ARG A 196 -11.15 1.98 -0.55
CA ARG A 196 -12.08 1.73 0.54
C ARG A 196 -12.69 0.34 0.45
N ILE A 197 -12.96 -0.26 1.60
CA ILE A 197 -13.79 -1.45 1.67
C ILE A 197 -15.28 -1.05 1.72
N ASP A 198 -16.08 -1.56 0.79
CA ASP A 198 -17.54 -1.40 0.75
C ASP A 198 -18.19 -2.66 1.30
N ILE A 199 -18.86 -2.50 2.45
CA ILE A 199 -19.53 -3.59 3.16
C ILE A 199 -20.94 -3.78 2.55
N PRO A 200 -21.43 -5.01 2.35
CA PRO A 200 -22.81 -5.25 1.89
C PRO A 200 -23.85 -4.63 2.84
N LYS A 201 -24.92 -4.04 2.28
CA LYS A 201 -25.94 -3.29 3.05
C LYS A 201 -26.50 -4.05 4.27
N GLY A 202 -26.71 -5.37 4.15
CA GLY A 202 -27.24 -6.20 5.24
C GLY A 202 -26.28 -6.46 6.41
N LYS A 203 -25.00 -6.10 6.28
CA LYS A 203 -23.93 -6.36 7.24
C LYS A 203 -23.35 -5.06 7.84
N ARG A 204 -23.94 -3.89 7.54
CA ARG A 204 -23.46 -2.57 8.01
C ARG A 204 -24.00 -2.25 9.41
N ASN A 205 -23.12 -1.89 10.33
CA ASN A 205 -23.47 -1.41 11.68
C ASN A 205 -23.49 0.13 11.82
N PHE A 206 -23.56 0.88 10.70
CA PHE A 206 -23.51 2.35 10.72
C PHE A 206 -24.87 2.99 11.06
N PRO A 207 -24.89 4.21 11.65
CA PRO A 207 -26.11 4.99 11.76
C PRO A 207 -26.65 5.32 10.36
N TYR A 208 -27.90 4.94 10.10
CA TYR A 208 -28.64 5.10 8.84
C TYR A 208 -28.49 6.50 8.18
N ILE A 209 -28.33 7.57 8.97
CA ILE A 209 -28.19 8.95 8.47
C ILE A 209 -26.86 9.18 7.75
N ILE A 210 -25.75 8.62 8.27
CA ILE A 210 -24.43 8.75 7.64
C ILE A 210 -24.40 7.96 6.33
N GLU A 211 -25.08 6.82 6.29
CA GLU A 211 -25.24 6.02 5.08
C GLU A 211 -25.99 6.79 3.99
N ILE A 212 -27.12 7.42 4.33
CA ILE A 212 -27.86 8.27 3.38
C ILE A 212 -26.98 9.40 2.86
N LEU A 213 -26.23 10.08 3.72
CA LEU A 213 -25.34 11.17 3.31
C LEU A 213 -24.23 10.64 2.39
N TRP A 214 -23.67 9.47 2.66
CA TRP A 214 -22.71 8.83 1.76
C TRP A 214 -23.33 8.42 0.43
N GLU A 215 -24.52 7.83 0.42
CA GLU A 215 -25.23 7.47 -0.82
C GLU A 215 -25.51 8.72 -1.68
N ILE A 216 -25.89 9.84 -1.05
CA ILE A 216 -26.07 11.13 -1.73
C ILE A 216 -24.74 11.70 -2.23
N ALA A 217 -23.65 11.56 -1.45
CA ALA A 217 -22.32 12.03 -1.81
C ALA A 217 -21.71 11.22 -2.96
N VAL A 218 -21.99 9.92 -3.01
CA VAL A 218 -21.61 9.04 -4.11
C VAL A 218 -22.40 9.40 -5.37
N GLY A 219 -23.70 9.71 -5.25
CA GLY A 219 -24.55 10.05 -6.39
C GLY A 219 -24.88 8.83 -7.27
N LYS A 220 -25.50 9.05 -8.44
CA LYS A 220 -25.73 7.97 -9.42
C LYS A 220 -24.42 7.69 -10.15
N ARG A 221 -23.62 6.78 -9.62
CA ARG A 221 -22.40 6.27 -10.25
C ARG A 221 -22.64 4.85 -10.74
N ASP A 222 -22.36 4.64 -12.01
CA ASP A 222 -22.30 3.29 -12.59
C ASP A 222 -20.92 2.72 -12.27
N PHE A 223 -20.84 1.49 -11.78
CA PHE A 223 -19.58 0.84 -11.44
C PHE A 223 -19.29 -0.31 -12.41
N VAL A 224 -18.02 -0.45 -12.78
CA VAL A 224 -17.48 -1.68 -13.36
C VAL A 224 -16.86 -2.48 -12.23
N GLN A 225 -17.19 -3.76 -12.16
CA GLN A 225 -16.59 -4.70 -11.22
C GLN A 225 -15.57 -5.55 -11.96
N LYS A 226 -14.35 -5.63 -11.42
CA LYS A 226 -13.30 -6.53 -11.85
C LYS A 226 -12.91 -7.43 -10.68
N GLU A 227 -12.55 -8.67 -10.94
CA GLU A 227 -11.87 -9.49 -9.93
C GLU A 227 -10.37 -9.31 -10.10
N ILE A 228 -9.69 -9.10 -8.98
CA ILE A 228 -8.22 -8.98 -8.94
C ILE A 228 -7.66 -10.11 -8.09
N ASP A 229 -6.53 -10.65 -8.51
CA ASP A 229 -5.78 -11.65 -7.77
C ASP A 229 -5.15 -11.02 -6.52
N LEU A 230 -5.22 -11.73 -5.40
CA LEU A 230 -4.76 -11.28 -4.09
C LEU A 230 -3.76 -12.29 -3.51
N LEU A 231 -2.50 -11.88 -3.39
CA LEU A 231 -1.50 -12.67 -2.67
C LEU A 231 -1.75 -12.57 -1.17
N THR A 232 -1.96 -13.72 -0.55
CA THR A 232 -2.19 -13.85 0.89
C THR A 232 -0.91 -13.64 1.69
N ASN A 233 -1.04 -13.54 3.02
CA ASN A 233 0.13 -13.41 3.89
C ASN A 233 1.05 -14.64 3.80
N SER A 234 0.54 -15.86 3.63
CA SER A 234 1.38 -17.05 3.44
C SER A 234 2.14 -17.01 2.11
N ASP A 235 1.50 -16.53 1.03
CA ASP A 235 2.17 -16.34 -0.27
C ASP A 235 3.38 -15.39 -0.14
N ILE A 236 3.19 -14.30 0.60
CA ILE A 236 4.22 -13.29 0.84
C ILE A 236 5.32 -13.80 1.78
N GLU A 237 4.98 -14.37 2.94
CA GLU A 237 5.96 -14.72 3.96
C GLU A 237 6.65 -16.07 3.73
N ASP A 238 5.90 -17.08 3.30
CA ASP A 238 6.39 -18.46 3.24
C ASP A 238 6.97 -18.78 1.86
N TYR A 239 6.24 -18.46 0.79
CA TYR A 239 6.69 -18.75 -0.59
C TYR A 239 7.65 -17.69 -1.11
N LEU A 240 7.26 -16.42 -1.00
CA LEU A 240 8.13 -15.31 -1.38
C LEU A 240 9.18 -15.02 -0.32
N GLY A 241 9.13 -15.56 0.89
CA GLY A 241 10.16 -15.33 1.92
C GLY A 241 10.22 -13.88 2.42
N PHE A 242 9.26 -13.03 2.05
CA PHE A 242 9.24 -11.61 2.38
C PHE A 242 8.64 -11.44 3.79
N ARG A 243 9.46 -11.70 4.82
CA ARG A 243 9.04 -11.78 6.23
C ARG A 243 8.85 -10.41 6.89
N PHE A 244 7.92 -9.62 6.37
CA PHE A 244 7.65 -8.28 6.87
C PHE A 244 7.06 -8.29 8.29
N HIS A 245 6.26 -9.30 8.65
CA HIS A 245 5.71 -9.46 9.99
C HIS A 245 6.84 -9.54 11.02
N ARG A 246 7.90 -10.31 10.75
CA ARG A 246 9.05 -10.47 11.64
C ARG A 246 9.75 -9.12 11.90
N TYR A 247 9.96 -8.32 10.87
CA TYR A 247 10.53 -6.98 11.02
C TYR A 247 9.62 -6.07 11.86
N ALA A 248 8.32 -6.00 11.55
CA ALA A 248 7.38 -5.18 12.30
C ALA A 248 7.29 -5.60 13.78
N LYS A 249 7.29 -6.92 14.04
CA LYS A 249 7.33 -7.51 15.38
C LYS A 249 8.58 -7.11 16.16
N ALA A 250 9.75 -7.12 15.51
CA ALA A 250 11.00 -6.73 16.16
C ALA A 250 10.99 -5.24 16.55
N VAL A 251 10.41 -4.36 15.73
CA VAL A 251 10.26 -2.93 16.06
C VAL A 251 9.32 -2.74 17.25
N ILE A 252 8.15 -3.40 17.25
CA ILE A 252 7.19 -3.29 18.35
C ILE A 252 7.77 -3.84 19.65
N ARG A 253 8.45 -5.00 19.60
CA ARG A 253 9.12 -5.59 20.75
C ARG A 253 10.17 -4.66 21.34
N LEU A 254 11.00 -4.04 20.50
CA LEU A 254 11.99 -3.06 20.96
C LEU A 254 11.30 -1.88 21.68
N GLU A 255 10.18 -1.39 21.15
CA GLU A 255 9.43 -0.31 21.81
C GLU A 255 8.83 -0.74 23.15
N GLN A 256 8.21 -1.92 23.21
CA GLN A 256 7.62 -2.46 24.44
C GLN A 256 8.69 -2.62 25.53
N THR A 257 9.80 -3.29 25.21
CA THR A 257 10.93 -3.46 26.13
C THR A 257 11.53 -2.11 26.55
N TRP A 258 11.66 -1.14 25.63
CA TRP A 258 12.13 0.20 25.99
C TRP A 258 11.19 0.89 26.99
N ARG A 259 9.86 0.77 26.83
CA ARG A 259 8.88 1.36 27.74
C ARG A 259 8.95 0.73 29.13
N GLU A 260 9.01 -0.60 29.20
CA GLU A 260 9.12 -1.36 30.45
C GLU A 260 10.37 -0.92 31.23
N LEU A 261 11.54 -0.97 30.58
CA LEU A 261 12.81 -0.58 31.20
C LEU A 261 12.84 0.90 31.61
N ASN A 262 12.15 1.79 30.88
CA ASN A 262 12.08 3.19 31.23
C ASN A 262 11.17 3.46 32.45
N LEU A 263 10.07 2.70 32.59
CA LEU A 263 9.22 2.75 33.78
C LEU A 263 9.96 2.21 35.00
N ASP A 264 10.63 1.07 34.86
CA ASP A 264 11.42 0.44 35.93
C ASP A 264 12.51 1.37 36.47
N ILE A 265 13.16 2.17 35.62
CA ILE A 265 14.14 3.16 36.07
C ILE A 265 13.49 4.32 36.82
N VAL A 266 12.30 4.77 36.40
CA VAL A 266 11.59 5.85 37.10
C VAL A 266 11.15 5.39 38.48
N ASP A 267 10.66 4.16 38.59
CA ASP A 267 10.25 3.58 39.87
C ASP A 267 11.47 3.23 40.74
N SER A 268 12.53 2.67 40.16
CA SER A 268 13.81 2.46 40.85
C SER A 268 14.43 3.78 41.32
N ALA A 269 14.31 4.88 40.57
CA ALA A 269 14.81 6.20 40.97
C ALA A 269 13.98 6.83 42.10
N ARG A 270 12.70 6.45 42.23
CA ARG A 270 11.85 6.82 43.38
C ARG A 270 12.20 5.98 44.61
N GLU A 271 12.53 4.71 44.41
CA GLU A 271 12.95 3.78 45.47
C GLU A 271 14.43 3.96 45.87
N SER A 272 15.32 4.44 45.00
CA SER A 272 16.75 4.67 45.28
C SER A 272 17.02 5.89 46.16
N ILE A 273 15.97 6.64 46.56
CA ILE A 273 16.04 7.51 47.74
C ILE A 273 16.24 6.66 49.02
N ILE A 274 15.96 5.35 48.93
CA ILE A 274 16.04 4.36 50.01
C ILE A 274 17.19 3.34 49.79
N ASP A 275 17.61 3.06 48.54
CA ASP A 275 18.70 2.10 48.22
C ASP A 275 19.87 2.68 47.36
N ASP A 276 21.10 2.26 47.69
CA ASP A 276 22.40 2.67 47.09
C ASP A 276 22.66 2.08 45.68
N ILE A 277 21.89 2.49 44.65
CA ILE A 277 22.29 2.22 43.26
C ILE A 277 23.43 3.17 42.87
N PRO A 278 24.56 2.68 42.31
CA PRO A 278 25.65 3.56 41.88
C PRO A 278 25.19 4.55 40.80
N SER A 279 25.49 5.83 40.99
CA SER A 279 25.03 6.93 40.11
C SER A 279 25.49 6.77 38.65
N GLU A 280 26.60 6.07 38.44
CA GLU A 280 27.20 5.77 37.15
C GLU A 280 26.33 4.79 36.34
N VAL A 281 25.77 3.76 36.99
CA VAL A 281 24.89 2.76 36.35
C VAL A 281 23.58 3.40 35.93
N GLU A 282 23.01 4.27 36.78
CA GLU A 282 21.78 4.99 36.46
C GLU A 282 21.97 5.96 35.27
N LYS A 283 23.07 6.71 35.25
CA LYS A 283 23.42 7.60 34.13
C LYS A 283 23.60 6.82 32.83
N GLN A 284 24.26 5.67 32.89
CA GLN A 284 24.47 4.80 31.74
C GLN A 284 23.13 4.26 31.21
N ASN A 285 22.27 3.73 32.06
CA ASN A 285 20.94 3.24 31.66
C ASN A 285 20.10 4.33 30.99
N LYS A 286 20.06 5.55 31.58
CA LYS A 286 19.35 6.70 31.00
C LYS A 286 19.89 7.09 29.63
N LEU A 287 21.21 7.06 29.44
CA LEU A 287 21.84 7.35 28.16
C LEU A 287 21.45 6.30 27.11
N SER A 288 21.54 5.01 27.45
CA SER A 288 21.24 3.90 26.55
C SER A 288 19.76 3.91 26.12
N LEU A 289 18.83 4.16 27.05
CA LEU A 289 17.40 4.34 26.71
C LEU A 289 17.14 5.55 25.82
N ARG A 290 17.83 6.67 26.03
CA ARG A 290 17.68 7.87 25.19
C ARG A 290 18.20 7.64 23.76
N ILE A 291 19.28 6.87 23.61
CA ILE A 291 19.79 6.47 22.29
C ILE A 291 18.73 5.61 21.57
N VAL A 292 18.13 4.65 22.27
CA VAL A 292 17.08 3.79 21.71
C VAL A 292 15.79 4.57 21.40
N GLU A 293 15.41 5.55 22.23
CA GLU A 293 14.29 6.46 21.93
C GLU A 293 14.50 7.18 20.58
N GLY A 294 15.70 7.71 20.36
CA GLY A 294 16.08 8.32 19.08
C GLY A 294 16.01 7.33 17.91
N LEU A 295 16.39 6.07 18.13
CA LEU A 295 16.25 5.01 17.12
C LEU A 295 14.78 4.68 16.84
N LEU A 296 13.94 4.55 17.86
CA LEU A 296 12.50 4.30 17.70
C LEU A 296 11.84 5.37 16.83
N HIS A 297 12.23 6.64 17.00
CA HIS A 297 11.78 7.71 16.11
C HIS A 297 12.17 7.45 14.63
N ILE A 298 13.38 6.96 14.38
CA ILE A 298 13.82 6.60 13.03
C ILE A 298 13.01 5.41 12.48
N LEU A 299 12.79 4.36 13.29
CA LEU A 299 12.08 3.15 12.89
C LEU A 299 10.61 3.43 12.50
N TRP A 300 9.95 4.29 13.26
CA TRP A 300 8.56 4.65 13.00
C TRP A 300 8.39 5.60 11.80
N PHE A 301 9.35 6.51 11.59
CA PHE A 301 9.16 7.67 10.72
C PHE A 301 10.13 7.79 9.53
N LYS A 302 10.99 6.79 9.31
CA LYS A 302 11.76 6.68 8.08
C LYS A 302 11.47 5.35 7.38
N PRO A 303 11.64 5.26 6.05
CA PRO A 303 11.47 4.00 5.33
C PRO A 303 12.51 2.94 5.76
N PRO A 304 12.14 1.64 5.82
CA PRO A 304 13.03 0.55 6.24
C PRO A 304 14.44 0.57 5.64
N THR A 305 14.59 0.85 4.34
CA THR A 305 15.92 0.89 3.68
C THR A 305 16.87 1.92 4.29
N SER A 306 16.34 3.02 4.83
CA SER A 306 17.12 4.09 5.43
C SER A 306 17.46 3.86 6.91
N GLN A 307 16.88 2.84 7.54
CA GLN A 307 17.02 2.58 8.98
C GLN A 307 18.25 1.73 9.31
N ILE A 308 18.68 0.85 8.39
CA ILE A 308 19.67 -0.20 8.69
C ILE A 308 20.98 0.33 9.27
N LYS A 309 21.48 1.47 8.76
CA LYS A 309 22.71 2.11 9.27
C LYS A 309 22.55 2.57 10.72
N SER A 310 21.38 3.12 11.06
CA SER A 310 21.07 3.59 12.40
C SER A 310 20.91 2.42 13.37
N VAL A 311 20.23 1.36 12.96
CA VAL A 311 20.07 0.13 13.77
C VAL A 311 21.43 -0.46 14.10
N ARG A 312 22.28 -0.68 13.08
CA ARG A 312 23.62 -1.26 13.28
C ARG A 312 24.51 -0.39 14.17
N LYS A 313 24.52 0.93 13.94
CA LYS A 313 25.31 1.85 14.77
C LYS A 313 24.90 1.79 16.23
N VAL A 314 23.59 1.78 16.53
CA VAL A 314 23.11 1.72 17.91
C VAL A 314 23.43 0.36 18.54
N TYR A 315 23.21 -0.74 17.80
CA TYR A 315 23.59 -2.08 18.25
C TYR A 315 25.08 -2.17 18.61
N GLU A 316 25.97 -1.75 17.71
CA GLU A 316 27.43 -1.75 17.93
C GLU A 316 27.83 -0.86 19.11
N THR A 317 27.20 0.31 19.26
CA THR A 317 27.45 1.21 20.38
C THR A 317 27.15 0.53 21.71
N LEU A 318 25.98 -0.11 21.85
CA LEU A 318 25.60 -0.77 23.10
C LEU A 318 26.40 -2.08 23.32
N ALA A 319 26.66 -2.83 22.26
CA ALA A 319 27.40 -4.09 22.33
C ALA A 319 28.90 -3.90 22.62
N SER A 320 29.46 -2.70 22.39
CA SER A 320 30.86 -2.39 22.69
C SER A 320 31.13 -2.00 24.14
N VAL A 321 30.11 -1.92 24.98
CA VAL A 321 30.25 -1.64 26.42
C VAL A 321 30.85 -2.86 27.12
N ASP A 322 31.99 -2.68 27.80
CA ASP A 322 32.74 -3.78 28.44
C ASP A 322 31.93 -4.53 29.52
N LYS A 323 31.05 -3.83 30.24
CA LYS A 323 30.17 -4.38 31.27
C LYS A 323 28.74 -3.86 31.07
N PRO A 324 27.95 -4.47 30.17
CA PRO A 324 26.62 -3.99 29.87
C PRO A 324 25.69 -4.24 31.06
N THR A 325 24.89 -3.24 31.40
CA THR A 325 23.86 -3.35 32.44
C THR A 325 22.73 -4.28 32.00
N ASN A 326 21.85 -4.70 32.91
CA ASN A 326 20.67 -5.51 32.56
C ASN A 326 19.78 -4.81 31.52
N VAL A 327 19.65 -3.48 31.62
CA VAL A 327 18.93 -2.66 30.63
C VAL A 327 19.59 -2.80 29.26
N GLU A 328 20.90 -2.62 29.18
CA GLU A 328 21.64 -2.72 27.93
C GLU A 328 21.59 -4.12 27.34
N GLN A 329 21.70 -5.17 28.15
CA GLN A 329 21.59 -6.56 27.68
C GLN A 329 20.23 -6.84 27.01
N SER A 330 19.13 -6.42 27.63
CA SER A 330 17.78 -6.54 27.07
C SER A 330 17.63 -5.77 25.75
N LEU A 331 18.18 -4.55 25.68
CA LEU A 331 18.15 -3.73 24.46
C LEU A 331 19.02 -4.33 23.35
N ILE A 332 20.22 -4.82 23.66
CA ILE A 332 21.14 -5.47 22.71
C ILE A 332 20.46 -6.67 22.06
N GLN A 333 19.75 -7.50 22.84
CA GLN A 333 19.02 -8.64 22.30
C GLN A 333 17.94 -8.22 21.30
N CYS A 334 17.13 -7.21 21.66
CA CYS A 334 16.08 -6.68 20.78
C CYS A 334 16.65 -6.07 19.49
N LEU A 335 17.75 -5.32 19.61
CA LEU A 335 18.43 -4.68 18.48
C LEU A 335 19.09 -5.70 17.55
N GLY A 336 19.63 -6.80 18.09
CA GLY A 336 20.18 -7.90 17.31
C GLY A 336 19.11 -8.54 16.42
N GLU A 337 17.96 -8.90 17.01
CA GLU A 337 16.83 -9.46 16.25
C GLU A 337 16.28 -8.46 15.21
N LEU A 338 16.14 -7.18 15.58
CA LEU A 338 15.72 -6.14 14.65
C LEU A 338 16.69 -5.99 13.47
N SER A 339 18.00 -5.99 13.72
CA SER A 339 19.02 -5.89 12.67
C SER A 339 18.94 -7.07 11.70
N VAL A 340 18.74 -8.28 12.21
CA VAL A 340 18.58 -9.50 11.40
C VAL A 340 17.30 -9.41 10.58
N ALA A 341 16.16 -9.15 11.22
CA ALA A 341 14.86 -9.10 10.54
C ALA A 341 14.81 -7.99 9.46
N LEU A 342 15.36 -6.82 9.75
CA LEU A 342 15.44 -5.72 8.78
C LEU A 342 16.38 -6.07 7.62
N THR A 343 17.53 -6.72 7.87
CA THR A 343 18.42 -7.14 6.79
C THR A 343 17.76 -8.19 5.91
N ASP A 344 17.12 -9.19 6.52
CA ASP A 344 16.43 -10.29 5.83
C ASP A 344 15.35 -9.77 4.86
N VAL A 345 14.45 -8.91 5.34
CA VAL A 345 13.38 -8.37 4.49
C VAL A 345 13.91 -7.46 3.37
N LEU A 346 14.97 -6.69 3.63
CA LEU A 346 15.60 -5.82 2.63
C LEU A 346 16.33 -6.62 1.55
N GLU A 347 17.14 -7.59 1.94
CA GLU A 347 17.84 -8.47 1.01
C GLU A 347 16.85 -9.29 0.19
N ARG A 348 15.76 -9.75 0.81
CA ARG A 348 14.74 -10.50 0.10
C ARG A 348 14.01 -9.64 -0.94
N ALA A 349 13.64 -8.42 -0.61
CA ALA A 349 13.04 -7.49 -1.56
C ALA A 349 13.94 -7.26 -2.78
N GLN A 350 15.22 -7.00 -2.53
CA GLN A 350 16.22 -6.83 -3.59
C GLN A 350 16.41 -8.09 -4.42
N TYR A 351 16.43 -9.26 -3.78
CA TYR A 351 16.53 -10.54 -4.47
C TYR A 351 15.33 -10.80 -5.37
N LEU A 352 14.10 -10.54 -4.90
CA LEU A 352 12.88 -10.70 -5.70
C LEU A 352 12.88 -9.75 -6.90
N LYS A 353 13.25 -8.48 -6.69
CA LYS A 353 13.42 -7.49 -7.78
C LYS A 353 14.48 -7.93 -8.79
N TRP A 354 15.62 -8.45 -8.31
CA TRP A 354 16.69 -8.94 -9.19
C TRP A 354 16.24 -10.17 -9.99
N LYS A 355 15.59 -11.13 -9.32
CA LYS A 355 15.10 -12.37 -9.93
C LYS A 355 14.04 -12.09 -10.98
N SER A 356 13.12 -11.14 -10.72
CA SER A 356 12.08 -10.76 -11.68
C SER A 356 12.63 -10.11 -12.96
N VAL A 357 13.86 -9.61 -12.94
CA VAL A 357 14.51 -9.00 -14.12
C VAL A 357 15.41 -9.99 -14.86
N ILE A 358 16.24 -10.74 -14.14
CA ILE A 358 17.29 -11.59 -14.73
C ILE A 358 16.80 -12.98 -15.10
N ASP A 359 15.89 -13.53 -14.30
CA ASP A 359 15.28 -14.84 -14.56
C ASP A 359 13.76 -14.72 -14.56
N LYS A 360 13.27 -13.90 -15.50
CA LYS A 360 11.84 -13.59 -15.68
C LYS A 360 10.98 -14.83 -15.69
N LYS A 361 11.40 -15.84 -16.46
CA LYS A 361 10.65 -17.09 -16.62
C LYS A 361 10.54 -17.84 -15.29
N ALA A 362 11.66 -18.09 -14.60
CA ALA A 362 11.62 -18.82 -13.34
C ALA A 362 10.99 -18.02 -12.18
N TYR A 363 10.97 -16.68 -12.27
CA TYR A 363 10.22 -15.85 -11.34
C TYR A 363 8.71 -16.00 -11.56
N SER A 364 8.26 -15.80 -12.79
CA SER A 364 6.84 -15.81 -13.12
C SER A 364 6.17 -17.19 -13.10
N GLU A 365 6.94 -18.25 -13.29
CA GLU A 365 6.51 -19.66 -13.19
C GLU A 365 6.68 -20.23 -11.77
N SER A 366 7.11 -19.40 -10.80
CA SER A 366 7.24 -19.87 -9.41
C SER A 366 5.89 -20.26 -8.82
N ASP A 367 5.93 -21.17 -7.84
CA ASP A 367 4.74 -21.77 -7.24
C ASP A 367 3.72 -20.74 -6.74
N VAL A 368 4.19 -19.57 -6.28
CA VAL A 368 3.33 -18.47 -5.81
C VAL A 368 2.42 -17.88 -6.90
N PHE A 369 2.73 -18.10 -8.18
CA PHE A 369 2.00 -17.54 -9.31
C PHE A 369 1.29 -18.59 -10.18
N GLN A 370 1.40 -19.89 -9.88
CA GLN A 370 0.92 -20.97 -10.76
C GLN A 370 -0.59 -20.88 -11.01
N ASP A 371 -1.37 -20.43 -10.02
CA ASP A 371 -2.83 -20.32 -10.08
C ASP A 371 -3.35 -18.88 -10.13
N LEU A 372 -2.45 -17.88 -10.28
CA LEU A 372 -2.83 -16.48 -10.39
C LEU A 372 -3.04 -16.08 -11.84
N SER A 373 -4.16 -15.43 -12.15
CA SER A 373 -4.48 -14.90 -13.48
C SER A 373 -3.75 -13.59 -13.83
N VAL A 374 -2.69 -13.26 -13.08
CA VAL A 374 -1.91 -12.04 -13.21
C VAL A 374 -1.03 -12.08 -14.45
N SER A 375 -1.00 -10.97 -15.18
CA SER A 375 -0.10 -10.81 -16.33
C SER A 375 1.37 -10.93 -15.91
N GLU A 376 2.22 -11.41 -16.81
CA GLU A 376 3.68 -11.50 -16.58
C GLU A 376 4.31 -10.16 -16.14
N LEU A 377 3.73 -9.06 -16.62
CA LEU A 377 4.13 -7.71 -16.23
C LEU A 377 3.63 -7.34 -14.83
N GLY A 378 2.40 -7.72 -14.46
CA GLY A 378 1.89 -7.56 -13.10
C GLY A 378 2.72 -8.34 -12.06
N LYS A 379 3.17 -9.54 -12.41
CA LYS A 379 4.11 -10.32 -11.58
C LYS A 379 5.42 -9.57 -11.37
N GLN A 380 6.02 -9.03 -12.44
CA GLN A 380 7.25 -8.23 -12.32
C GLN A 380 7.04 -6.96 -11.50
N ALA A 381 5.92 -6.26 -11.71
CA ALA A 381 5.57 -5.06 -10.97
C ALA A 381 5.41 -5.32 -9.47
N LEU A 382 4.88 -6.49 -9.07
CA LEU A 382 4.80 -6.89 -7.67
C LEU A 382 6.19 -6.93 -7.00
N ALA A 383 7.19 -7.52 -7.66
CA ALA A 383 8.55 -7.59 -7.12
C ALA A 383 9.12 -6.19 -6.85
N VAL A 384 8.91 -5.27 -7.79
CA VAL A 384 9.38 -3.90 -7.63
C VAL A 384 8.56 -3.17 -6.55
N ALA A 385 7.25 -3.39 -6.47
CA ALA A 385 6.37 -2.76 -5.49
C ALA A 385 6.76 -3.12 -4.04
N LEU A 386 7.21 -4.35 -3.79
CA LEU A 386 7.71 -4.76 -2.48
C LEU A 386 8.97 -3.97 -2.05
N ASP A 387 9.96 -3.82 -2.95
CA ASP A 387 11.15 -2.98 -2.69
C ASP A 387 10.76 -1.51 -2.48
N ASP A 388 9.82 -1.02 -3.29
CA ASP A 388 9.31 0.34 -3.25
C ASP A 388 8.58 0.67 -1.92
N ILE A 389 7.77 -0.26 -1.40
CA ILE A 389 7.15 -0.12 -0.07
C ILE A 389 8.24 0.08 1.00
N LEU A 390 9.34 -0.67 0.94
CA LEU A 390 10.45 -0.54 1.91
C LEU A 390 11.30 0.73 1.71
N ARG A 391 11.29 1.32 0.51
CA ARG A 391 12.03 2.55 0.18
C ARG A 391 11.28 3.82 0.48
N GLU A 392 9.95 3.80 0.38
CA GLU A 392 9.13 5.02 0.38
C GLU A 392 8.24 5.12 1.61
N HIS A 393 7.71 4.00 2.07
CA HIS A 393 6.71 4.00 3.12
C HIS A 393 7.36 3.81 4.50
N THR A 394 6.95 4.62 5.47
CA THR A 394 7.34 4.44 6.87
C THR A 394 6.49 3.36 7.52
N LEU A 395 6.96 2.77 8.63
CA LEU A 395 6.15 1.78 9.35
C LEU A 395 4.82 2.37 9.83
N SER A 396 4.83 3.62 10.32
CA SER A 396 3.60 4.33 10.70
C SER A 396 2.64 4.52 9.54
N TYR A 397 3.16 4.74 8.33
CA TYR A 397 2.35 4.83 7.13
C TYR A 397 1.76 3.47 6.79
N ILE A 398 2.58 2.43 6.69
CA ILE A 398 2.17 1.09 6.23
C ILE A 398 1.00 0.53 7.04
N GLY A 399 1.13 0.46 8.36
CA GLY A 399 0.18 -0.29 9.18
C GLY A 399 -0.23 0.37 10.49
N TYR A 400 0.33 1.52 10.88
CA TYR A 400 0.13 2.09 12.22
C TYR A 400 -0.24 3.57 12.22
N PRO A 401 -1.44 3.93 11.73
CA PRO A 401 -1.89 5.32 11.64
C PRO A 401 -1.97 6.05 13.00
N GLU A 402 -2.04 5.31 14.11
CA GLU A 402 -1.99 5.83 15.48
C GLU A 402 -0.64 6.48 15.79
N ARG A 403 0.42 5.94 15.18
CA ARG A 403 1.81 6.40 15.30
C ARG A 403 2.15 7.54 14.35
N ALA A 404 1.24 7.95 13.46
CA ALA A 404 1.49 8.99 12.47
C ALA A 404 1.93 10.33 13.10
N ARG A 405 2.69 11.15 12.35
CA ARG A 405 3.14 12.47 12.83
C ARG A 405 1.95 13.42 12.99
N ILE A 406 2.14 14.51 13.75
CA ILE A 406 1.09 15.53 13.96
C ILE A 406 0.59 16.09 12.61
N LYS A 407 1.49 16.37 11.66
CA LYS A 407 1.10 16.81 10.31
C LYS A 407 0.15 15.81 9.65
N ASP A 408 0.44 14.53 9.70
CA ASP A 408 -0.35 13.49 9.05
C ASP A 408 -1.68 13.27 9.80
N LYS A 409 -1.68 13.38 11.13
CA LYS A 409 -2.91 13.40 11.94
C LYS A 409 -3.80 14.59 11.58
N LEU A 410 -3.22 15.77 11.35
CA LEU A 410 -3.97 16.95 10.88
C LEU A 410 -4.52 16.74 9.47
N MET A 411 -3.73 16.17 8.54
CA MET A 411 -4.20 15.80 7.20
C MET A 411 -5.38 14.82 7.28
N ARG A 412 -5.29 13.83 8.18
CA ARG A 412 -6.35 12.84 8.45
C ARG A 412 -7.65 13.52 8.91
N ILE A 413 -7.54 14.50 9.80
CA ILE A 413 -8.67 15.29 10.28
C ILE A 413 -9.24 16.15 9.15
N SER A 414 -8.39 16.85 8.39
CA SER A 414 -8.86 17.70 7.29
C SER A 414 -9.56 16.90 6.20
N PHE A 415 -9.02 15.75 5.79
CA PHE A 415 -9.69 14.90 4.81
C PHE A 415 -10.94 14.25 5.39
N GLY A 416 -10.87 13.67 6.59
CA GLY A 416 -12.01 13.03 7.24
C GLY A 416 -13.20 13.96 7.45
N VAL A 417 -12.96 15.24 7.75
CA VAL A 417 -14.01 16.25 7.97
C VAL A 417 -14.47 16.91 6.68
N LEU A 418 -13.57 17.18 5.72
CA LEU A 418 -13.89 17.97 4.52
C LEU A 418 -14.31 17.14 3.31
N VAL A 419 -13.88 15.88 3.19
CA VAL A 419 -14.15 15.05 2.01
C VAL A 419 -15.65 14.83 1.81
N LEU A 420 -16.37 14.48 2.89
CA LEU A 420 -17.81 14.23 2.79
C LEU A 420 -18.60 15.50 2.40
N PRO A 421 -18.42 16.68 3.05
CA PRO A 421 -19.05 17.93 2.61
C PRO A 421 -18.71 18.34 1.18
N ILE A 422 -17.44 18.26 0.79
CA ILE A 422 -17.01 18.63 -0.57
C ILE A 422 -17.67 17.71 -1.60
N ARG A 423 -17.74 16.41 -1.32
CA ARG A 423 -18.39 15.44 -2.21
C ARG A 423 -19.88 15.66 -2.31
N LEU A 424 -20.56 15.91 -1.19
CA LEU A 424 -21.97 16.28 -1.16
C LEU A 424 -22.26 17.54 -1.99
N LEU A 425 -21.41 18.57 -1.86
CA LEU A 425 -21.50 19.77 -2.68
C LEU A 425 -21.28 19.43 -4.16
N SER A 426 -20.24 18.67 -4.50
CA SER A 426 -19.94 18.30 -5.88
C SER A 426 -21.06 17.49 -6.54
N SER A 427 -21.67 16.53 -5.83
CA SER A 427 -22.77 15.73 -6.34
C SER A 427 -24.06 16.54 -6.49
N PHE A 428 -24.29 17.50 -5.59
CA PHE A 428 -25.38 18.47 -5.71
C PHE A 428 -25.20 19.38 -6.93
N TRP A 429 -24.00 19.92 -7.14
CA TRP A 429 -23.67 20.73 -8.32
C TRP A 429 -23.78 19.93 -9.62
N GLU A 430 -23.35 18.68 -9.64
CA GLU A 430 -23.49 17.80 -10.82
C GLU A 430 -24.97 17.55 -11.14
N ARG A 431 -25.81 17.28 -10.12
CA ARG A 431 -27.28 17.17 -10.29
C ARG A 431 -27.90 18.45 -10.85
N ILE A 432 -27.52 19.60 -10.32
CA ILE A 432 -27.97 20.91 -10.80
C ILE A 432 -27.61 21.09 -12.28
N LYS A 433 -26.33 20.86 -12.62
CA LYS A 433 -25.84 21.00 -14.00
C LYS A 433 -26.55 20.07 -14.98
N THR A 434 -26.77 18.80 -14.61
CA THR A 434 -27.53 17.87 -15.45
C THR A 434 -28.98 18.29 -15.66
N ARG A 435 -29.61 18.89 -14.65
CA ARG A 435 -31.00 19.37 -14.76
C ARG A 435 -31.10 20.58 -15.69
N PHE A 436 -30.21 21.56 -15.54
CA PHE A 436 -30.15 22.72 -16.44
C PHE A 436 -29.83 22.34 -17.89
N LEU A 437 -28.87 21.43 -18.12
CA LEU A 437 -28.56 20.93 -19.47
C LEU A 437 -29.70 20.10 -20.09
N SER A 438 -30.45 19.35 -19.27
CA SER A 438 -31.63 18.61 -19.76
C SER A 438 -32.82 19.53 -20.09
N ASP A 439 -32.92 20.67 -19.42
CA ASP A 439 -33.95 21.68 -19.70
C ASP A 439 -33.58 22.48 -20.96
N GLU A 440 -32.32 22.89 -21.15
CA GLU A 440 -31.85 23.50 -22.41
C GLU A 440 -32.00 22.59 -23.64
N GLN A 441 -31.79 21.28 -23.49
CA GLN A 441 -32.01 20.31 -24.58
C GLN A 441 -33.48 20.08 -24.89
N LYS A 442 -34.39 20.28 -23.92
CA LYS A 442 -35.84 20.25 -24.17
C LYS A 442 -36.30 21.52 -24.89
N ASP A 443 -35.81 22.68 -24.48
CA ASP A 443 -36.12 23.96 -25.13
C ASP A 443 -35.59 24.04 -26.57
N ALA A 444 -34.44 23.42 -26.84
CA ALA A 444 -33.89 23.30 -28.20
C ALA A 444 -34.68 22.33 -29.11
N HIS A 445 -35.44 21.40 -28.53
CA HIS A 445 -36.27 20.45 -29.28
C HIS A 445 -37.69 20.97 -29.52
N GLU A 446 -38.17 21.91 -28.70
CA GLU A 446 -39.46 22.60 -28.87
C GLU A 446 -39.38 23.87 -29.76
N THR A 447 -38.18 24.33 -30.12
CA THR A 447 -37.97 25.49 -31.01
C THR A 447 -37.59 25.12 -32.45
N LYS A 448 -38.04 23.97 -32.96
CA LYS A 448 -38.06 23.76 -34.43
C LYS A 448 -39.23 24.56 -35.03
N PRO A 449 -38.98 25.53 -35.92
CA PRO A 449 -40.06 26.23 -36.60
C PRO A 449 -40.81 25.25 -37.51
N ASP A 450 -42.14 25.22 -37.36
CA ASP A 450 -43.05 24.57 -38.30
C ASP A 450 -42.80 25.13 -39.70
N PHE A 451 -42.20 24.31 -40.57
CA PHE A 451 -42.16 24.62 -41.99
C PHE A 451 -43.59 24.56 -42.53
N PRO A 452 -44.04 25.57 -43.30
CA PRO A 452 -45.37 25.55 -43.88
C PRO A 452 -45.46 24.39 -44.86
N LYS A 453 -46.48 23.54 -44.65
CA LYS A 453 -46.87 22.48 -45.58
C LYS A 453 -47.15 23.08 -46.95
N GLU A 454 -46.46 22.62 -47.97
CA GLU A 454 -46.75 22.97 -49.36
C GLU A 454 -48.19 22.58 -49.72
N PRO A 455 -48.92 23.43 -50.47
CA PRO A 455 -50.26 23.11 -50.93
C PRO A 455 -50.20 22.06 -52.05
N HIS A 456 -51.00 21.01 -51.88
CA HIS A 456 -51.30 20.02 -52.91
C HIS A 456 -51.73 20.69 -54.23
N SER A 457 -50.91 20.56 -55.28
CA SER A 457 -51.35 20.81 -56.65
C SER A 457 -52.03 19.56 -57.19
N THR A 458 -53.35 19.63 -57.34
CA THR A 458 -54.11 18.77 -58.23
C THR A 458 -53.68 19.04 -59.68
N ARG A 459 -53.27 18.00 -60.39
CA ARG A 459 -53.05 18.06 -61.84
C ARG A 459 -53.74 16.85 -62.45
N ASP A 460 -54.96 17.09 -62.92
CA ASP A 460 -55.62 16.23 -63.90
C ASP A 460 -55.56 16.88 -65.28
N SER A 461 -55.43 16.00 -66.28
CA SER A 461 -55.77 16.12 -67.70
C SER A 461 -54.78 16.77 -68.68
N ALA A 462 -54.32 15.92 -69.63
CA ALA A 462 -54.41 16.06 -71.09
C ALA A 462 -53.08 15.84 -71.85
N SER A 463 -52.79 14.59 -72.23
CA SER A 463 -52.69 14.07 -73.62
C SER A 463 -52.12 12.67 -73.63
#